data_AF-A0A7W1D0E7-F1
#
_entry.id   AF-A0A7W1D0E7-F1
#
_cell.length_a   1.000
_cell.length_b   1.000
_cell.length_c   1.000
_cell.angle_alpha   90.00
_cell.angle_beta   90.00
_cell.angle_gamma   90.00
#
_symmetry.space_group_name_H-M   'P 1'
#
loop_
_entity.id
_entity.type
_entity.pdbx_description
1 polymer ?
#
loop_
_entity_poly.entity_id
_entity_poly.type
_entity_poly.pdbx_seq_one_letter_code
_entity_poly.pdbx_strand_id
1 'polypeptide(L)'
;TGEVVWRLGGEKSDFDMGYGTRTDWQHDARLHPGGLITIFDNGGVQKDVQSRVIVVEIDEDDMRATLVGEYTHPDKILAATQGNAQVLPNGNVFVGWGSEPHFSEFSRDGELLFDASFPSQVESYRAFRFPWKGLPEDRPAVVAESGSGEEVTLYVSWNGATEVDTWQVLAGGDPGKLEPAGSAPRKGFETAVTLDTKEPYLAARAKDSSGRILGSSEAVKPAEPTASTGQTRS
;
A
#
# COMPACT_ATOMS: atom_id res chain seq x y z
N THR A 1 10.96 -2.21 38.03
CA THR A 1 11.33 -1.24 39.08
C THR A 1 10.93 0.19 38.73
N GLY A 2 10.66 0.53 37.46
CA GLY A 2 10.41 1.91 37.04
C GLY A 2 11.69 2.75 36.96
N GLU A 3 12.84 2.09 37.13
CA GLU A 3 14.15 2.72 36.99
C GLU A 3 14.43 3.00 35.52
N VAL A 4 14.99 4.18 35.28
CA VAL A 4 15.47 4.59 33.96
C VAL A 4 16.78 3.87 33.69
N VAL A 5 16.83 3.08 32.62
CA VAL A 5 18.04 2.38 32.19
C VAL A 5 19.05 3.39 31.62
N TRP A 6 18.59 4.25 30.71
CA TRP A 6 19.34 5.37 30.15
C TRP A 6 18.40 6.41 29.52
N ARG A 7 18.95 7.57 29.17
CA ARG A 7 18.30 8.69 28.49
C ARG A 7 19.10 9.06 27.25
N LEU A 8 18.44 9.12 26.10
CA LEU A 8 19.05 9.57 24.85
C LEU A 8 18.62 11.00 24.53
N GLY A 9 19.56 11.93 24.51
CA GLY A 9 19.31 13.34 24.20
C GLY A 9 18.80 14.19 25.37
N GLY A 10 18.63 15.48 25.12
CA GLY A 10 18.30 16.49 26.14
C GLY A 10 19.45 16.83 27.10
N GLU A 11 19.16 17.67 28.10
CA GLU A 11 20.16 18.15 29.08
C GLU A 11 20.72 17.05 30.00
N LYS A 12 20.01 15.91 30.09
CA LYS A 12 20.36 14.78 30.96
C LYS A 12 20.64 13.51 30.16
N SER A 13 21.11 13.64 28.92
CA SER A 13 21.52 12.48 28.11
C SER A 13 22.59 11.69 28.85
N ASP A 14 22.44 10.38 28.90
CA ASP A 14 23.47 9.46 29.38
C ASP A 14 24.47 9.13 28.26
N PHE A 15 24.16 9.45 27.00
CA PHE A 15 25.01 9.23 25.82
C PHE A 15 25.79 10.50 25.42
N ASP A 16 27.04 10.31 24.96
CA ASP A 16 27.75 11.31 24.16
C ASP A 16 27.09 11.44 22.79
N MET A 17 26.45 12.60 22.57
CA MET A 17 25.63 12.87 21.40
C MET A 17 26.51 13.37 20.24
N GLY A 18 26.77 12.47 19.28
CA GLY A 18 27.51 12.79 18.06
C GLY A 18 26.86 13.89 17.23
N TYR A 19 27.61 14.47 16.30
CA TYR A 19 27.11 15.53 15.41
C TYR A 19 25.84 15.07 14.66
N GLY A 20 24.84 15.94 14.61
CA GLY A 20 23.57 15.69 13.91
C GLY A 20 22.55 14.79 14.64
N THR A 21 22.88 14.23 15.81
CA THR A 21 21.98 13.33 16.57
C THR A 21 20.98 14.05 17.49
N ARG A 22 21.19 15.34 17.73
CA ARG A 22 20.26 16.16 18.52
C ARG A 22 19.03 16.49 17.68
N THR A 23 17.88 16.50 18.35
CA THR A 23 16.57 16.72 17.74
C THR A 23 15.81 17.78 18.53
N ASP A 24 14.86 18.43 17.89
CA ASP A 24 13.97 19.41 18.48
C ASP A 24 12.50 18.99 18.29
N TRP A 25 11.75 18.92 19.39
CA TRP A 25 10.32 18.58 19.41
C TRP A 25 10.01 17.21 18.78
N GLN A 26 10.90 16.24 18.96
CA GLN A 26 10.90 14.98 18.25
C GLN A 26 9.68 14.09 18.53
N HIS A 27 9.36 13.26 17.54
CA HIS A 27 8.30 12.26 17.61
C HIS A 27 8.81 10.87 17.19
N ASP A 28 8.05 9.86 17.61
CA ASP A 28 8.16 8.46 17.15
C ASP A 28 9.58 7.87 17.22
N ALA A 29 10.26 8.02 18.36
CA ALA A 29 11.49 7.28 18.61
C ALA A 29 11.20 5.76 18.64
N ARG A 30 11.84 5.00 17.75
CA ARG A 30 11.69 3.53 17.64
C ARG A 30 13.04 2.85 17.67
N LEU A 31 13.23 1.96 18.63
CA LEU A 31 14.38 1.06 18.70
C LEU A 31 14.17 -0.12 17.75
N HIS A 32 15.20 -0.41 16.95
CA HIS A 32 15.28 -1.49 15.99
C HIS A 32 16.38 -2.48 16.40
N PRO A 33 16.40 -3.71 15.82
CA PRO A 33 17.48 -4.66 16.05
C PRO A 33 18.86 -4.05 15.76
N GLY A 34 19.85 -4.41 16.58
CA GLY A 34 21.23 -3.95 16.39
C GLY A 34 21.53 -2.53 16.91
N GLY A 35 20.68 -1.97 17.79
CA GLY A 35 20.96 -0.68 18.43
C GLY A 35 20.67 0.54 17.56
N LEU A 36 19.89 0.39 16.49
CA LEU A 36 19.47 1.51 15.65
C LEU A 36 18.17 2.12 16.19
N ILE A 37 18.10 3.44 16.25
CA ILE A 37 16.91 4.19 16.65
C ILE A 37 16.52 5.14 15.53
N THR A 38 15.30 5.01 15.01
CA THR A 38 14.73 6.04 14.13
C THR A 38 13.99 7.08 14.96
N ILE A 39 14.16 8.36 14.63
CA ILE A 39 13.48 9.47 15.30
C ILE A 39 13.00 10.45 14.23
N PHE A 40 11.75 10.89 14.32
CA PHE A 40 11.27 12.01 13.53
C PHE A 40 11.62 13.32 14.26
N ASP A 41 12.50 14.10 13.68
CA ASP A 41 12.97 15.39 14.20
C ASP A 41 12.17 16.50 13.51
N ASN A 42 11.29 17.15 14.28
CA ASN A 42 10.42 18.19 13.75
C ASN A 42 11.21 19.47 13.43
N GLY A 43 12.35 19.71 14.09
CA GLY A 43 13.15 20.94 13.89
C GLY A 43 12.59 22.18 14.61
N GLY A 44 11.54 22.01 15.42
CA GLY A 44 10.86 23.07 16.16
C GLY A 44 9.97 23.99 15.31
N VAL A 45 9.79 25.25 15.76
CA VAL A 45 8.89 26.23 15.11
C VAL A 45 9.61 27.23 14.18
N GLN A 46 10.93 27.10 14.03
CA GLN A 46 11.72 28.00 13.18
C GLN A 46 11.66 27.53 11.74
N LYS A 47 11.11 28.38 10.85
CA LYS A 47 10.83 28.04 9.45
C LYS A 47 12.05 27.72 8.57
N ASP A 48 13.25 28.02 9.05
CA ASP A 48 14.49 27.83 8.30
C ASP A 48 15.08 26.42 8.47
N VAL A 49 14.51 25.60 9.35
CA VAL A 49 14.91 24.21 9.59
C VAL A 49 13.80 23.30 9.07
N GLN A 50 14.08 22.48 8.07
CA GLN A 50 13.14 21.44 7.62
C GLN A 50 13.09 20.29 8.63
N SER A 51 11.95 19.60 8.71
CA SER A 51 11.86 18.36 9.45
C SER A 51 12.63 17.25 8.74
N ARG A 52 13.07 16.26 9.52
CA ARG A 52 13.86 15.13 9.02
C ARG A 52 13.59 13.89 9.85
N VAL A 53 13.81 12.72 9.26
CA VAL A 53 13.97 11.48 10.03
C VAL A 53 15.46 11.22 10.18
N ILE A 54 15.91 10.96 11.41
CA ILE A 54 17.28 10.53 11.67
C ILE A 54 17.33 9.05 12.09
N VAL A 55 18.43 8.39 11.76
CA VAL A 55 18.78 7.05 12.23
C VAL A 55 20.02 7.18 13.09
N VAL A 56 19.88 6.83 14.36
CA VAL A 56 20.94 6.92 15.37
C VAL A 56 21.34 5.52 15.77
N GLU A 57 22.61 5.18 15.64
CA GLU A 57 23.20 4.00 16.25
C GLU A 57 23.60 4.34 17.70
N ILE A 58 23.20 3.51 18.65
CA ILE A 58 23.60 3.62 20.04
C ILE A 58 24.58 2.49 20.42
N ASP A 59 25.67 2.89 21.06
CA ASP A 59 26.59 1.99 21.76
C ASP A 59 26.29 2.13 23.27
N GLU A 60 25.72 1.09 23.87
CA GLU A 60 25.36 1.07 25.29
C GLU A 60 26.56 0.74 26.20
N ASP A 61 27.67 0.21 25.67
CA ASP A 61 28.87 -0.07 26.45
C ASP A 61 29.71 1.21 26.61
N ASP A 62 29.90 1.94 25.52
CA ASP A 62 30.63 3.21 25.48
C ASP A 62 29.73 4.44 25.73
N MET A 63 28.41 4.24 25.81
CA MET A 63 27.39 5.28 25.94
C MET A 63 27.56 6.37 24.87
N ARG A 64 27.58 5.98 23.60
CA ARG A 64 27.75 6.88 22.45
C ARG A 64 26.58 6.80 21.48
N ALA A 65 26.16 7.94 20.95
CA ALA A 65 25.14 8.04 19.91
C ALA A 65 25.75 8.59 18.61
N THR A 66 25.58 7.86 17.51
CA THR A 66 26.14 8.22 16.20
C THR A 66 25.03 8.34 15.16
N LEU A 67 25.01 9.44 14.39
CA LEU A 67 24.11 9.58 13.25
C LEU A 67 24.62 8.69 12.11
N VAL A 68 23.78 7.75 11.66
CA VAL A 68 24.13 6.79 10.59
C VAL A 68 23.20 6.89 9.38
N GLY A 69 22.16 7.73 9.44
CA GLY A 69 21.26 8.00 8.33
C GLY A 69 20.36 9.19 8.59
N GLU A 70 19.92 9.83 7.51
CA GLU A 70 19.00 10.98 7.55
C GLU A 70 18.10 10.95 6.30
N TYR A 71 16.83 11.31 6.47
CA TYR A 71 15.86 11.46 5.39
C TYR A 71 15.19 12.84 5.48
N THR A 72 15.32 13.61 4.41
CA THR A 72 14.73 14.96 4.28
C THR A 72 13.85 15.03 3.04
N HIS A 73 12.76 15.80 3.10
CA HIS A 73 11.95 16.04 1.92
C HIS A 73 12.61 17.06 0.98
N PRO A 74 12.67 16.84 -0.35
CA PRO A 74 13.28 17.79 -1.29
C PRO A 74 12.69 19.21 -1.23
N ASP A 75 11.38 19.30 -0.97
CA ASP A 75 10.67 20.59 -0.83
C ASP A 75 10.86 21.26 0.54
N LYS A 76 11.72 20.70 1.41
CA LYS A 76 12.06 21.26 2.71
C LYS A 76 10.86 21.44 3.65
N ILE A 77 10.03 20.40 3.73
CA ILE A 77 8.84 20.35 4.56
C ILE A 77 9.23 20.56 6.04
N LEU A 78 8.51 21.43 6.73
CA LEU A 78 8.60 21.63 8.17
C LEU A 78 7.27 21.24 8.83
N ALA A 79 7.23 20.05 9.39
CA ALA A 79 6.15 19.59 10.23
C ALA A 79 6.36 20.08 11.66
N ALA A 80 5.64 21.13 12.05
CA ALA A 80 5.78 21.72 13.40
C ALA A 80 5.39 20.75 14.53
N THR A 81 4.55 19.75 14.25
CA THR A 81 4.13 18.73 15.22
C THR A 81 3.92 17.36 14.56
N GLN A 82 3.82 16.32 15.38
CA GLN A 82 3.42 14.97 14.95
C GLN A 82 4.45 14.35 13.99
N GLY A 83 4.06 13.31 13.25
CA GLY A 83 4.91 12.63 12.29
C GLY A 83 5.54 11.35 12.81
N ASN A 84 6.05 10.55 11.87
CA ASN A 84 6.67 9.28 12.17
C ASN A 84 7.55 8.77 11.03
N ALA A 85 8.35 7.77 11.36
CA ALA A 85 9.07 6.96 10.40
C ALA A 85 8.69 5.48 10.58
N GLN A 86 8.58 4.76 9.46
CA GLN A 86 8.37 3.32 9.44
C GLN A 86 9.42 2.69 8.52
N VAL A 87 10.33 1.92 9.11
CA VAL A 87 11.23 1.05 8.32
C VAL A 87 10.39 -0.10 7.77
N LEU A 88 10.39 -0.25 6.45
CA LEU A 88 9.64 -1.27 5.72
C LEU A 88 10.45 -2.58 5.60
N PRO A 89 9.81 -3.74 5.34
CA PRO A 89 10.51 -5.03 5.22
C PRO A 89 11.61 -5.09 4.14
N ASN A 90 11.52 -4.24 3.12
CA ASN A 90 12.54 -4.12 2.07
C ASN A 90 13.70 -3.17 2.44
N GLY A 91 13.69 -2.58 3.63
CA GLY A 91 14.70 -1.63 4.10
C GLY A 91 14.46 -0.17 3.71
N ASN A 92 13.39 0.11 2.95
CA ASN A 92 12.95 1.48 2.69
C ASN A 92 12.40 2.14 3.95
N VAL A 93 12.31 3.47 3.95
CA VAL A 93 11.74 4.24 5.04
C VAL A 93 10.52 5.00 4.55
N PHE A 94 9.36 4.68 5.13
CA PHE A 94 8.13 5.42 4.90
C PHE A 94 7.96 6.50 5.97
N VAL A 95 7.67 7.72 5.55
CA VAL A 95 7.63 8.90 6.41
C VAL A 95 6.26 9.54 6.33
N GLY A 96 5.64 9.77 7.47
CA GLY A 96 4.47 10.64 7.60
C GLY A 96 4.93 12.00 8.11
N TRP A 97 4.64 13.07 7.36
CA TRP A 97 5.09 14.43 7.67
C TRP A 97 4.15 15.18 8.63
N GLY A 98 3.51 14.46 9.56
CA GLY A 98 2.79 15.03 10.70
C GLY A 98 1.75 16.10 10.34
N SER A 99 1.95 17.31 10.88
CA SER A 99 1.08 18.47 10.61
C SER A 99 1.15 18.99 9.17
N GLU A 100 2.05 18.48 8.35
CA GLU A 100 2.08 18.77 6.91
C GLU A 100 1.39 17.63 6.16
N PRO A 101 0.59 17.93 5.11
CA PRO A 101 -0.29 16.96 4.47
C PRO A 101 0.45 15.94 3.59
N HIS A 102 1.69 15.59 3.88
CA HIS A 102 2.54 14.77 3.04
C HIS A 102 2.85 13.42 3.66
N PHE A 103 3.14 12.44 2.79
CA PHE A 103 3.79 11.20 3.16
C PHE A 103 4.62 10.68 1.99
N SER A 104 5.76 10.09 2.31
CA SER A 104 6.77 9.74 1.32
C SER A 104 7.43 8.39 1.62
N GLU A 105 7.95 7.72 0.60
CA GLU A 105 8.80 6.54 0.75
C GLU A 105 10.19 6.87 0.22
N PHE A 106 11.21 6.58 1.02
CA PHE A 106 12.62 6.74 0.67
C PHE A 106 13.30 5.38 0.55
N SER A 107 14.27 5.27 -0.37
CA SER A 107 15.22 4.17 -0.38
C SER A 107 16.06 4.19 0.89
N ARG A 108 16.75 3.08 1.20
CA ARG A 108 17.65 3.01 2.36
C ARG A 108 18.69 4.14 2.36
N ASP A 109 19.17 4.53 1.19
CA ASP A 109 20.24 5.53 1.01
C ASP A 109 19.71 6.97 0.92
N GLY A 110 18.39 7.18 1.07
CA GLY A 110 17.77 8.50 1.15
C GLY A 110 17.18 9.04 -0.16
N GLU A 111 17.10 8.23 -1.22
CA GLU A 111 16.44 8.63 -2.47
C GLU A 111 14.91 8.63 -2.29
N LEU A 112 14.22 9.70 -2.72
CA LEU A 112 12.77 9.76 -2.71
C LEU A 112 12.17 8.86 -3.82
N LEU A 113 11.47 7.80 -3.42
CA LEU A 113 10.89 6.80 -4.32
C LEU A 113 9.39 7.01 -4.58
N PHE A 114 8.70 7.57 -3.58
CA PHE A 114 7.27 7.86 -3.64
C PHE A 114 6.99 9.11 -2.84
N ASP A 115 6.15 9.98 -3.38
CA ASP A 115 5.66 11.16 -2.67
C ASP A 115 4.19 11.39 -3.00
N ALA A 116 3.41 11.68 -1.97
CA ALA A 116 2.00 12.00 -2.10
C ALA A 116 1.55 12.92 -0.98
N SER A 117 0.43 13.61 -1.24
CA SER A 117 -0.16 14.51 -0.26
C SER A 117 -1.67 14.30 -0.15
N PHE A 118 -2.19 14.58 1.05
CA PHE A 118 -3.59 14.88 1.26
C PHE A 118 -3.93 16.29 0.75
N PRO A 119 -5.22 16.65 0.65
CA PRO A 119 -5.64 18.04 0.46
C PRO A 119 -5.06 18.95 1.55
N SER A 120 -4.80 20.22 1.22
CA SER A 120 -4.02 21.20 2.00
C SER A 120 -4.59 21.62 3.38
N GLN A 121 -5.64 20.95 3.87
CA GLN A 121 -6.26 21.18 5.18
C GLN A 121 -6.32 19.91 6.04
N VAL A 122 -5.72 18.82 5.56
CA VAL A 122 -5.69 17.54 6.25
C VAL A 122 -4.34 17.37 6.89
N GLU A 123 -4.33 17.25 8.21
CA GLU A 123 -3.17 16.75 8.94
C GLU A 123 -3.29 15.24 9.13
N SER A 124 -2.14 14.57 9.18
CA SER A 124 -2.09 13.16 9.56
C SER A 124 -1.14 12.99 10.74
N TYR A 125 -1.67 12.54 11.88
CA TYR A 125 -0.86 12.32 13.07
C TYR A 125 0.34 11.41 12.78
N ARG A 126 0.08 10.32 12.06
CA ARG A 126 1.08 9.37 11.56
C ARG A 126 0.59 8.72 10.28
N ALA A 127 1.52 8.39 9.38
CA ALA A 127 1.24 7.61 8.18
C ALA A 127 2.00 6.28 8.22
N PHE A 128 1.35 5.21 7.76
CA PHE A 128 1.95 3.87 7.70
C PHE A 128 1.64 3.22 6.35
N ARG A 129 2.55 2.36 5.90
CA ARG A 129 2.42 1.55 4.69
C ARG A 129 2.45 0.08 5.07
N PHE A 130 1.43 -0.65 4.62
CA PHE A 130 1.30 -2.08 4.85
C PHE A 130 0.89 -2.78 3.56
N PRO A 131 1.28 -4.05 3.36
CA PRO A 131 0.64 -4.90 2.37
C PRO A 131 -0.86 -4.92 2.63
N TRP A 132 -1.66 -4.59 1.62
CA TRP A 132 -3.10 -4.68 1.70
C TRP A 132 -3.57 -6.00 1.10
N LYS A 133 -4.32 -6.77 1.89
CA LYS A 133 -5.01 -7.98 1.45
C LYS A 133 -6.51 -7.74 1.54
N GLY A 134 -7.17 -7.71 0.40
CA GLY A 134 -8.59 -7.50 0.28
C GLY A 134 -9.32 -8.80 -0.06
N LEU A 135 -10.28 -9.15 0.81
CA LEU A 135 -11.14 -10.32 0.71
C LEU A 135 -12.61 -9.85 0.80
N PRO A 136 -13.22 -9.41 -0.31
CA PRO A 136 -14.59 -8.90 -0.29
C PRO A 136 -15.59 -10.00 0.06
N GLU A 137 -16.69 -9.62 0.73
CA GLU A 137 -17.77 -10.55 1.07
C GLU A 137 -18.75 -10.76 -0.11
N ASP A 138 -18.88 -9.76 -0.98
CA ASP A 138 -19.71 -9.83 -2.17
C ASP A 138 -19.11 -10.78 -3.24
N ARG A 139 -19.94 -11.19 -4.19
CA ARG A 139 -19.51 -12.02 -5.32
C ARG A 139 -18.78 -11.20 -6.38
N PRO A 140 -17.88 -11.82 -7.19
CA PRO A 140 -17.40 -11.23 -8.43
C PRO A 140 -18.56 -10.80 -9.33
N ALA A 141 -18.45 -9.62 -9.94
CA ALA A 141 -19.37 -9.15 -10.97
C ALA A 141 -18.94 -9.71 -12.34
N VAL A 142 -19.92 -10.12 -13.15
CA VAL A 142 -19.66 -10.64 -14.49
C VAL A 142 -20.70 -10.10 -15.47
N VAL A 143 -20.24 -9.75 -16.67
CA VAL A 143 -21.06 -9.49 -17.85
C VAL A 143 -20.54 -10.36 -18.98
N ALA A 144 -21.44 -10.92 -19.79
CA ALA A 144 -21.09 -11.68 -20.98
C ALA A 144 -21.70 -11.01 -22.21
N GLU A 145 -20.91 -10.87 -23.27
CA GLU A 145 -21.33 -10.30 -24.54
C GLU A 145 -21.12 -11.31 -25.66
N SER A 146 -22.14 -11.51 -26.51
CA SER A 146 -22.05 -12.35 -27.69
C SER A 146 -21.20 -11.69 -28.76
N GLY A 147 -20.24 -12.42 -29.31
CA GLY A 147 -19.44 -12.06 -30.48
C GLY A 147 -20.00 -12.64 -31.78
N SER A 148 -19.15 -12.79 -32.78
CA SER A 148 -19.54 -13.42 -34.04
C SER A 148 -19.58 -14.94 -33.91
N GLY A 149 -20.67 -15.58 -34.35
CA GLY A 149 -20.81 -17.03 -34.29
C GLY A 149 -21.08 -17.53 -32.87
N GLU A 150 -20.18 -18.36 -32.35
CA GLU A 150 -20.27 -18.94 -30.98
C GLU A 150 -19.32 -18.23 -30.01
N GLU A 151 -18.65 -17.17 -30.45
CA GLU A 151 -17.76 -16.39 -29.62
C GLU A 151 -18.53 -15.66 -28.53
N VAL A 152 -18.03 -15.69 -27.31
CA VAL A 152 -18.54 -14.92 -26.18
C VAL A 152 -17.35 -14.31 -25.44
N THR A 153 -17.45 -13.03 -25.09
CA THR A 153 -16.48 -12.36 -24.21
C THR A 153 -17.09 -12.11 -22.85
N LEU A 154 -16.47 -12.66 -21.81
CA LEU A 154 -16.79 -12.37 -20.41
C LEU A 154 -15.92 -11.25 -19.88
N TYR A 155 -16.55 -10.24 -19.30
CA TYR A 155 -15.89 -9.21 -18.51
C TYR A 155 -16.14 -9.52 -17.04
N VAL A 156 -15.09 -9.74 -16.28
CA VAL A 156 -15.17 -10.07 -14.86
C VAL A 156 -14.34 -9.09 -14.03
N SER A 157 -14.94 -8.60 -12.94
CA SER A 157 -14.29 -7.73 -11.97
C SER A 157 -14.72 -8.08 -10.53
N TRP A 158 -13.86 -7.81 -9.56
CA TRP A 158 -14.19 -7.99 -8.15
C TRP A 158 -13.52 -6.91 -7.32
N ASN A 159 -14.31 -5.87 -7.03
CA ASN A 159 -13.81 -4.69 -6.34
C ASN A 159 -13.30 -5.06 -4.94
N GLY A 160 -12.11 -4.58 -4.60
CA GLY A 160 -11.47 -4.90 -3.33
C GLY A 160 -10.74 -6.24 -3.27
N ALA A 161 -10.91 -7.16 -4.23
CA ALA A 161 -10.22 -8.45 -4.19
C ALA A 161 -8.76 -8.32 -4.62
N THR A 162 -7.80 -8.66 -3.75
CA THR A 162 -6.36 -8.60 -4.06
C THR A 162 -5.77 -9.96 -4.42
N GLU A 163 -6.38 -11.03 -3.94
CA GLU A 163 -5.79 -12.38 -4.01
C GLU A 163 -6.12 -13.16 -5.28
N VAL A 164 -6.91 -12.58 -6.19
CA VAL A 164 -7.28 -13.24 -7.45
C VAL A 164 -6.07 -13.25 -8.37
N ASP A 165 -5.60 -14.46 -8.68
CA ASP A 165 -4.53 -14.74 -9.62
C ASP A 165 -5.09 -15.09 -11.00
N THR A 166 -6.07 -16.00 -11.03
CA THR A 166 -6.66 -16.50 -12.27
C THR A 166 -8.18 -16.49 -12.21
N TRP A 167 -8.81 -16.07 -13.30
CA TRP A 167 -10.23 -16.26 -13.55
C TRP A 167 -10.45 -17.56 -14.32
N GLN A 168 -11.26 -18.46 -13.79
CA GLN A 168 -11.76 -19.63 -14.50
C GLN A 168 -13.18 -19.34 -15.00
N VAL A 169 -13.38 -19.38 -16.30
CA VAL A 169 -14.71 -19.30 -16.91
C VAL A 169 -15.37 -20.66 -16.85
N LEU A 170 -16.65 -20.66 -16.49
CA LEU A 170 -17.51 -21.82 -16.53
C LEU A 170 -18.63 -21.59 -17.54
N ALA A 171 -19.09 -22.66 -18.18
CA ALA A 171 -20.23 -22.62 -19.08
C ALA A 171 -21.10 -23.87 -18.91
N GLY A 172 -22.40 -23.78 -19.20
CA GLY A 172 -23.30 -24.93 -19.19
C GLY A 172 -24.75 -24.61 -19.53
N GLY A 173 -25.52 -25.67 -19.77
CA GLY A 173 -26.94 -25.58 -20.16
C GLY A 173 -27.87 -25.11 -19.04
N ASP A 174 -27.41 -25.16 -17.80
CA ASP A 174 -28.16 -24.81 -16.60
C ASP A 174 -27.25 -24.01 -15.64
N PRO A 175 -27.75 -22.93 -15.00
CA PRO A 175 -26.94 -22.09 -14.13
C PRO A 175 -26.39 -22.82 -12.89
N GLY A 176 -26.97 -23.96 -12.50
CA GLY A 176 -26.47 -24.84 -11.42
C GLY A 176 -25.53 -25.95 -11.90
N LYS A 177 -25.32 -26.10 -13.21
CA LYS A 177 -24.50 -27.17 -13.82
C LYS A 177 -23.50 -26.58 -14.82
N LEU A 178 -22.58 -25.77 -14.31
CA LEU A 178 -21.52 -25.15 -15.11
C LEU A 178 -20.22 -25.94 -15.00
N GLU A 179 -19.57 -26.16 -16.14
CA GLU A 179 -18.28 -26.84 -16.25
C GLU A 179 -17.18 -25.87 -16.71
N PRO A 180 -15.90 -26.09 -16.36
CA PRO A 180 -14.81 -25.25 -16.84
C PRO A 180 -14.75 -25.17 -18.37
N ALA A 181 -14.77 -23.95 -18.90
CA ALA A 181 -14.75 -23.69 -20.34
C ALA A 181 -13.53 -22.87 -20.79
N GLY A 182 -12.86 -22.17 -19.86
CA GLY A 182 -11.67 -21.38 -20.17
C GLY A 182 -11.06 -20.74 -18.92
N SER A 183 -9.97 -20.00 -19.11
CA SER A 183 -9.35 -19.23 -18.04
C SER A 183 -8.46 -18.11 -18.57
N ALA A 184 -8.29 -17.06 -17.78
CA ALA A 184 -7.31 -16.02 -18.02
C ALA A 184 -6.67 -15.55 -16.70
N PRO A 185 -5.39 -15.15 -16.71
CA PRO A 185 -4.81 -14.46 -15.57
C PRO A 185 -5.55 -13.14 -15.33
N ARG A 186 -5.68 -12.73 -14.08
CA ARG A 186 -6.24 -11.42 -13.74
C ARG A 186 -5.39 -10.32 -14.38
N LYS A 187 -6.06 -9.32 -14.97
CA LYS A 187 -5.46 -8.08 -15.46
C LYS A 187 -6.20 -6.90 -14.85
N GLY A 188 -5.47 -6.00 -14.19
CA GLY A 188 -6.03 -4.76 -13.64
C GLY A 188 -7.28 -4.96 -12.76
N PHE A 189 -8.24 -4.04 -12.92
CA PHE A 189 -9.54 -4.08 -12.24
C PHE A 189 -10.52 -5.08 -12.90
N GLU A 190 -10.60 -5.06 -14.23
CA GLU A 190 -11.50 -5.90 -15.02
C GLU A 190 -10.70 -6.75 -16.02
N THR A 191 -11.07 -8.02 -16.13
CA THR A 191 -10.45 -8.97 -17.05
C THR A 191 -11.46 -9.44 -18.08
N ALA A 192 -11.12 -9.30 -19.36
CA ALA A 192 -11.87 -9.88 -20.46
C ALA A 192 -11.35 -11.29 -20.78
N VAL A 193 -12.27 -12.24 -20.95
CA VAL A 193 -11.99 -13.63 -21.34
C VAL A 193 -12.90 -14.01 -22.49
N THR A 194 -12.32 -14.26 -23.65
CA THR A 194 -13.04 -14.68 -24.85
C THR A 194 -12.93 -16.19 -25.05
N LEU A 195 -14.05 -16.83 -25.38
CA LEU A 195 -14.13 -18.26 -25.70
C LEU A 195 -15.23 -18.53 -26.73
N ASP A 196 -15.13 -19.67 -27.42
CA ASP A 196 -16.21 -20.20 -28.25
C ASP A 196 -17.07 -21.18 -27.44
N THR A 197 -18.37 -20.93 -27.34
CA THR A 197 -19.31 -21.84 -26.67
C THR A 197 -20.73 -21.72 -27.17
N LYS A 198 -21.45 -22.85 -27.16
CA LYS A 198 -22.90 -22.92 -27.42
C LYS A 198 -23.73 -22.83 -26.15
N GLU A 199 -23.08 -22.87 -24.99
CA GLU A 199 -23.76 -22.96 -23.72
C GLU A 199 -24.41 -21.61 -23.33
N PRO A 200 -25.67 -21.61 -22.88
CA PRO A 200 -26.44 -20.39 -22.65
C PRO A 200 -26.09 -19.66 -21.35
N TYR A 201 -25.44 -20.32 -20.39
CA TYR A 201 -25.06 -19.72 -19.11
C TYR A 201 -23.55 -19.76 -18.92
N LEU A 202 -23.01 -18.63 -18.46
CA LEU A 202 -21.60 -18.49 -18.12
C LEU A 202 -21.43 -17.90 -16.72
N ALA A 203 -20.35 -18.26 -16.05
CA ALA A 203 -19.93 -17.66 -14.79
C ALA A 203 -18.41 -17.59 -14.71
N ALA A 204 -17.89 -16.84 -13.74
CA ALA A 204 -16.48 -16.78 -13.45
C ALA A 204 -16.19 -17.23 -12.01
N ARG A 205 -15.11 -18.00 -11.83
CA ARG A 205 -14.52 -18.34 -10.55
C ARG A 205 -13.19 -17.63 -10.37
N ALA A 206 -13.03 -16.91 -9.28
CA ALA A 206 -11.75 -16.38 -8.84
C ALA A 206 -10.93 -17.49 -8.18
N LYS A 207 -9.66 -17.63 -8.57
CA LYS A 207 -8.70 -18.53 -7.93
C LYS A 207 -7.48 -17.76 -7.45
N ASP A 208 -6.94 -18.15 -6.31
CA ASP A 208 -5.61 -17.69 -5.86
C ASP A 208 -4.48 -18.46 -6.56
N SER A 209 -3.24 -18.06 -6.28
CA SER A 209 -2.02 -18.63 -6.89
C SER A 209 -1.79 -20.11 -6.56
N SER A 210 -2.49 -20.67 -5.55
CA SER A 210 -2.47 -22.11 -5.24
C SER A 210 -3.56 -22.90 -6.00
N GLY A 211 -4.42 -22.20 -6.74
CA GLY A 211 -5.58 -22.77 -7.43
C GLY A 211 -6.83 -22.90 -6.57
N ARG A 212 -6.80 -22.44 -5.31
CA ARG A 212 -7.96 -22.47 -4.41
C ARG A 212 -9.00 -21.44 -4.89
N ILE A 213 -10.26 -21.84 -4.89
CA ILE A 213 -11.38 -20.97 -5.24
C ILE A 213 -11.60 -19.95 -4.13
N LEU A 214 -11.62 -18.67 -4.49
CA LEU A 214 -11.88 -17.55 -3.58
C LEU A 214 -13.35 -17.12 -3.63
N GLY A 215 -13.98 -17.19 -4.79
CA GLY A 215 -15.35 -16.75 -5.02
C GLY A 215 -15.85 -17.14 -6.39
N SER A 216 -17.18 -17.13 -6.58
CA SER A 216 -17.85 -17.39 -7.85
C SER A 216 -18.87 -16.28 -8.12
N SER A 217 -18.94 -15.81 -9.36
CA SER A 217 -19.99 -14.90 -9.80
C SER A 217 -21.36 -15.59 -9.83
N GLU A 218 -22.41 -14.81 -10.04
CA GLU A 218 -23.67 -15.35 -10.57
C GLU A 218 -23.48 -15.89 -11.99
N ALA A 219 -24.37 -16.79 -12.40
CA ALA A 219 -24.47 -17.23 -13.78
C ALA A 219 -25.23 -16.18 -14.61
N VAL A 220 -24.68 -15.80 -15.75
CA VAL A 220 -25.25 -14.82 -16.68
C VAL A 220 -25.46 -15.43 -18.06
N LYS A 221 -26.36 -14.84 -18.84
CA LYS A 221 -26.50 -15.13 -20.27
C LYS A 221 -25.75 -14.05 -21.06
N PRO A 222 -25.09 -14.40 -22.18
CA PRO A 222 -24.57 -13.42 -23.10
C PRO A 222 -25.67 -12.47 -23.57
N ALA A 223 -25.42 -11.17 -23.44
CA ALA A 223 -26.24 -10.15 -24.09
C ALA A 223 -25.71 -9.91 -25.51
N GLU A 224 -26.60 -9.57 -26.45
CA GLU A 224 -26.11 -9.03 -27.71
C GLU A 224 -25.40 -7.69 -27.47
N PRO A 225 -24.32 -7.39 -28.22
CA PRO A 225 -23.62 -6.13 -28.08
C PRO A 225 -24.61 -4.99 -28.24
N THR A 226 -24.79 -4.17 -27.21
CA THR A 226 -25.50 -2.92 -27.39
C THR A 226 -24.65 -2.07 -28.32
N ALA A 227 -25.21 -1.68 -29.47
CA ALA A 227 -24.57 -0.69 -30.32
C ALA A 227 -24.25 0.52 -29.44
N SER A 228 -22.96 0.77 -29.20
CA SER A 228 -22.46 1.87 -28.39
C SER A 228 -23.09 3.16 -28.87
N THR A 229 -24.15 3.64 -28.20
CA THR A 229 -24.50 5.04 -28.26
C THR A 229 -23.36 5.77 -27.59
N GLY A 230 -22.51 6.39 -28.41
CA GLY A 230 -21.42 7.23 -27.96
C GLY A 230 -21.96 8.34 -27.06
N GLN A 231 -21.96 8.08 -25.76
CA GLN A 231 -21.92 9.11 -24.74
C GLN A 231 -20.61 8.94 -24.02
N THR A 232 -19.65 9.76 -24.46
CA THR A 232 -18.52 10.20 -23.67
C THR A 232 -18.99 10.44 -22.24
N ARG A 233 -18.56 9.61 -21.30
CA ARG A 233 -18.62 9.95 -19.89
C ARG A 233 -17.56 11.03 -19.66
N SER A 234 -18.04 12.27 -19.54
CA SER A 234 -17.28 13.46 -19.12
C SER A 234 -16.84 13.36 -17.67
#